data_AF-A0A5B7EHB0-F1
#
_entry.id   AF-A0A5B7EHB0-F1
#
_cell.length_a   1.000
_cell.length_b   1.000
_cell.length_c   1.000
_cell.angle_alpha   90.00
_cell.angle_beta   90.00
_cell.angle_gamma   90.00
#
_symmetry.space_group_name_H-M   'P 1'
#
loop_
_entity.id
_entity.type
_entity.pdbx_description
1 polymer ?
#
loop_
_entity_poly.entity_id
_entity_poly.type
_entity_poly.pdbx_seq_one_letter_code
_entity_poly.pdbx_strand_id
1 'polypeptide(L)' 'MRQCVKNIGKYSFPHRTVEKWNALNNEIVTVHNVHNFKKKIDKWRYGDRTL' A
#
# COMPACT_ATOMS: atom_id res chain seq x y z
N MET A 1 -13.77 26.99 -22.82
CA MET A 1 -12.71 26.00 -22.51
C MET A 1 -13.08 25.32 -21.19
N ARG A 2 -13.56 24.07 -21.20
CA ARG A 2 -13.81 23.36 -19.93
C ARG A 2 -12.45 23.09 -19.32
N GLN A 3 -12.09 23.77 -18.24
CA GLN A 3 -10.96 23.34 -17.43
C GLN A 3 -11.29 21.91 -17.00
N CYS A 4 -10.64 20.92 -17.61
CA CYS A 4 -10.50 19.61 -17.02
C CYS A 4 -9.63 19.79 -15.78
N VAL A 5 -10.23 20.31 -14.70
CA VAL A 5 -9.65 20.28 -13.38
C VAL A 5 -9.62 18.80 -13.04
N LYS A 6 -8.52 18.13 -13.41
CA LYS A 6 -8.30 16.74 -13.05
C LYS A 6 -8.46 16.73 -11.53
N ASN A 7 -9.36 15.88 -11.03
CA ASN A 7 -9.58 15.72 -9.59
C ASN A 7 -8.36 15.01 -8.97
N ILE A 8 -7.17 15.59 -9.13
CA ILE A 8 -5.89 15.04 -8.71
C ILE A 8 -5.97 14.77 -7.21
N GLY A 9 -6.52 15.71 -6.43
CA GLY A 9 -6.77 15.51 -5.00
C GLY A 9 -7.68 14.31 -4.68
N LYS A 10 -8.67 14.00 -5.52
CA LYS A 10 -9.58 12.84 -5.32
C LYS A 10 -8.87 11.51 -5.60
N TYR A 11 -7.94 11.49 -6.55
CA TYR A 11 -7.26 10.28 -7.00
C TYR A 11 -5.82 10.16 -6.50
N SER A 12 -5.33 11.15 -5.75
CA SER A 12 -4.01 11.14 -5.15
C SER A 12 -4.03 10.39 -3.82
N PHE A 13 -3.01 9.58 -3.61
CA PHE A 13 -2.72 9.04 -2.28
C PHE A 13 -1.87 10.03 -1.49
N PRO A 14 -2.05 10.13 -0.17
CA PRO A 14 -1.13 10.87 0.69
C PRO A 14 0.30 10.37 0.51
N HIS A 15 1.28 11.28 0.53
CA HIS A 15 2.70 10.94 0.39
C HIS A 15 3.13 9.81 1.34
N ARG A 16 2.70 9.91 2.61
CA ARG A 16 2.94 8.91 3.65
C ARG A 16 2.46 7.50 3.29
N THR A 17 1.39 7.39 2.51
CA THR A 17 0.88 6.09 2.05
C THR A 17 1.77 5.51 0.97
N VAL A 18 2.25 6.35 0.05
CA VAL A 18 3.14 5.96 -1.05
C VAL A 18 4.52 5.53 -0.51
N GLU A 19 5.08 6.27 0.45
CA GLU A 19 6.35 5.89 1.09
C GLU A 19 6.28 4.51 1.75
N LYS A 20 5.20 4.24 2.50
CA LYS A 20 4.98 2.93 3.12
C LYS A 20 4.84 1.82 2.09
N TRP A 21 4.17 2.09 0.97
CA TRP A 21 4.03 1.13 -0.12
C TRP A 21 5.38 0.81 -0.76
N ASN A 22 6.18 1.83 -1.05
CA ASN A 22 7.50 1.68 -1.66
C ASN A 22 8.51 0.99 -0.74
N ALA A 23 8.30 1.02 0.58
CA ALA A 23 9.12 0.30 1.56
C ALA A 23 8.76 -1.20 1.69
N LEU A 24 7.69 -1.67 1.04
CA LEU A 24 7.33 -3.09 1.04
C LEU A 24 8.26 -3.87 0.11
N ASN A 25 8.62 -5.09 0.53
CA ASN A 25 9.35 -6.01 -0.34
C ASN A 25 8.44 -6.48 -1.49
N ASN A 26 9.02 -6.71 -2.66
CA ASN A 26 8.31 -7.17 -3.85
C ASN A 26 7.56 -8.50 -3.58
N GLU A 27 8.13 -9.39 -2.77
CA GLU A 27 7.48 -10.64 -2.34
C GLU A 27 6.19 -10.47 -1.53
N ILE A 28 5.97 -9.29 -0.95
CA ILE A 28 4.71 -8.95 -0.28
C ILE A 28 3.73 -8.48 -1.35
N VAL A 29 4.17 -7.61 -2.26
CA VAL A 29 3.34 -6.99 -3.30
C VAL A 29 2.86 -8.00 -4.36
N THR A 30 3.68 -8.98 -4.73
CA THR A 30 3.38 -9.96 -5.79
C THR A 30 2.49 -11.12 -5.34
N VAL A 31 2.02 -11.13 -4.09
CA VAL A 31 1.19 -12.22 -3.57
C VAL A 31 -0.19 -12.21 -4.25
N HIS A 32 -0.53 -13.32 -4.91
CA HIS A 32 -1.81 -13.47 -5.63
C HIS A 32 -3.05 -13.55 -4.74
N ASN A 33 -2.92 -13.90 -3.45
CA ASN A 33 -4.03 -14.08 -2.53
C ASN A 33 -4.07 -12.95 -1.48
N VAL A 34 -5.21 -12.26 -1.41
CA VAL A 34 -5.46 -11.15 -0.45
C VAL A 34 -5.21 -11.57 1.00
N HIS A 35 -5.56 -12.80 1.38
CA HIS A 35 -5.33 -13.31 2.74
C HIS A 35 -3.84 -13.43 3.06
N ASN A 36 -3.06 -13.95 2.11
CA ASN A 36 -1.61 -14.07 2.28
C ASN A 36 -0.92 -12.70 2.24
N PHE A 37 -1.41 -11.80 1.38
CA PHE A 37 -0.97 -10.41 1.34
C PHE A 37 -1.17 -9.73 2.71
N LYS A 38 -2.37 -9.87 3.29
CA LYS A 38 -2.68 -9.33 4.62
C LYS A 38 -1.75 -9.89 5.69
N LYS A 39 -1.56 -11.21 5.76
CA LYS A 39 -0.63 -11.85 6.71
C LYS A 39 0.80 -11.30 6.60
N LYS A 40 1.32 -11.16 5.38
CA LYS A 40 2.67 -10.63 5.14
C LYS A 40 2.78 -9.15 5.53
N ILE A 41 1.77 -8.33 5.22
CA ILE A 41 1.75 -6.93 5.65
C ILE A 41 1.66 -6.80 7.17
N ASP A 42 0.83 -7.61 7.83
CA ASP A 42 0.67 -7.55 9.28
C ASP A 42 1.99 -7.92 9.98
N LYS A 43 2.70 -8.94 9.47
CA LYS A 43 4.05 -9.30 9.93
C LYS A 43 5.08 -8.19 9.66
N TRP A 44 5.04 -7.53 8.51
CA TRP A 44 5.92 -6.39 8.21
C TRP A 44 5.66 -5.18 9.12
N ARG A 45 4.38 -4.89 9.43
CA ARG A 45 4.00 -3.73 10.25
C ARG A 45 4.29 -3.90 11.74
N TYR A 46 4.17 -5.13 12.24
CA TYR A 46 4.16 -5.37 13.67
C TYR A 46 5.20 -6.39 14.14
N GLY A 47 6.01 -6.92 13.23
CA GLY A 47 6.94 -8.02 13.50
C GLY A 47 6.25 -9.38 13.58
N ASP A 48 7.02 -10.42 13.87
CA ASP A 48 6.45 -11.71 14.29
C ASP A 48 5.81 -11.54 15.66
N ARG A 49 4.47 -11.44 15.67
CA ARG A 49 3.65 -11.41 16.89
C ARG A 49 3.39 -12.81 17.45
N THR A 50 4.16 -13.83 17.04
CA THR A 50 4.18 -15.13 17.72
C THR A 50 4.80 -14.93 19.09
N LEU A 51 3.94 -14.69 20.06
CA LEU A 51 4.21 -14.71 21.49
C LEU A 51 3.28 -15.76 22.11
#